data_AF-A0A2P8HSC8-F1
#
_entry.id   AF-A0A2P8HSC8-F1
#
_cell.length_a   1.000
_cell.length_b   1.000
_cell.length_c   1.000
_cell.angle_alpha   90.00
_cell.angle_beta   90.00
_cell.angle_gamma   90.00
#
_symmetry.space_group_name_H-M   'P 1'
#
loop_
_entity.id
_entity.type
_entity.pdbx_description
1 polymer ?
#
loop_
_entity_poly.entity_id
_entity_poly.type
_entity_poly.pdbx_seq_one_letter_code
_entity_poly.pdbx_strand_id
1 'polypeptide(L)'
;MMQSSLIHMGQRLKQILKQKKIKIVDFAKMAGFTNQIAHYHLRKGDMKRATMDRFCTLIGITVDEFVRWNGAMQLTNGKNIHHGSRLQNVIAEKGLNKSKLAGRLNMSRRTMYNLFEKENFSPDELDRVVKGLDMSAEAFLNPGALQESRSTDSEEMMILREKYYKLLEEHNLLLKSHAALKDDVIHVKKELAACRKQSPEKND
;
A
#
# COMPACT_ATOMS: atom_id res chain seq x y z
N MET A 1 -28.81 4.91 8.94
CA MET A 1 -27.72 5.72 8.38
C MET A 1 -26.44 4.91 8.55
N MET A 2 -25.89 4.37 7.46
CA MET A 2 -24.63 3.60 7.54
C MET A 2 -23.47 4.59 7.68
N GLN A 3 -22.73 4.48 8.77
CA GLN A 3 -21.45 5.15 8.96
C GLN A 3 -20.50 4.64 7.89
N SER A 4 -20.18 5.48 6.91
CA SER A 4 -19.08 5.21 6.00
C SER A 4 -17.79 5.39 6.82
N SER A 5 -17.15 4.28 7.20
CA SER A 5 -15.71 4.31 7.40
C SER A 5 -15.11 5.01 6.18
N LEU A 6 -14.23 5.99 6.40
CA LEU A 6 -13.67 6.84 5.35
C LEU A 6 -12.75 5.97 4.47
N ILE A 7 -13.35 5.22 3.56
CA ILE A 7 -12.65 4.31 2.66
C ILE A 7 -11.72 5.16 1.80
N HIS A 8 -10.42 4.86 1.84
CA HIS A 8 -9.46 5.51 0.97
C HIS A 8 -9.63 5.00 -0.48
N MET A 9 -10.40 5.73 -1.29
CA MET A 9 -10.87 5.32 -2.61
C MET A 9 -9.72 5.02 -3.60
N GLY A 10 -8.62 5.79 -3.56
CA GLY A 10 -7.44 5.54 -4.39
C GLY A 10 -6.73 4.21 -4.09
N GLN A 11 -6.57 3.86 -2.81
CA GLN A 11 -5.96 2.59 -2.40
C GLN A 11 -6.84 1.41 -2.78
N ARG A 12 -8.15 1.55 -2.64
CA ARG A 12 -9.10 0.54 -3.10
C ARG A 12 -9.00 0.30 -4.59
N LEU A 13 -8.99 1.37 -5.40
CA LEU A 13 -8.80 1.23 -6.84
C LEU A 13 -7.47 0.51 -7.16
N LYS A 14 -6.40 0.83 -6.44
CA LYS A 14 -5.11 0.16 -6.60
C LYS A 14 -5.18 -1.35 -6.29
N GLN A 15 -5.91 -1.73 -5.24
CA GLN A 15 -6.14 -3.13 -4.90
C GLN A 15 -6.93 -3.87 -6.00
N ILE A 16 -8.01 -3.24 -6.50
CA ILE A 16 -8.82 -3.78 -7.60
C ILE A 16 -7.96 -4.02 -8.85
N LEU A 17 -7.16 -3.02 -9.26
CA LEU A 17 -6.28 -3.13 -10.42
C LEU A 17 -5.30 -4.30 -10.27
N LYS A 18 -4.67 -4.44 -9.09
CA LYS A 18 -3.77 -5.55 -8.79
C LYS A 18 -4.48 -6.90 -8.89
N GLN A 19 -5.69 -7.01 -8.36
CA GLN A 19 -6.47 -8.25 -8.37
C GLN A 19 -6.94 -8.63 -9.78
N LYS A 20 -7.39 -7.66 -10.58
CA LYS A 20 -7.73 -7.87 -12.00
C LYS A 20 -6.50 -8.03 -12.91
N LYS A 21 -5.29 -8.07 -12.34
CA LYS A 21 -4.01 -8.15 -13.06
C LYS A 21 -3.80 -7.04 -14.09
N ILE A 22 -4.40 -5.87 -13.85
CA ILE A 22 -4.25 -4.67 -14.67
C ILE A 22 -3.03 -3.89 -14.16
N LYS A 23 -2.02 -3.69 -15.00
CA LYS A 23 -0.86 -2.85 -14.63
C LYS A 23 -1.30 -1.39 -14.59
N ILE A 24 -0.72 -0.61 -13.67
CA ILE A 24 -1.02 0.83 -13.54
C ILE A 24 -0.75 1.58 -14.86
N VAL A 25 0.29 1.18 -15.60
CA VAL A 25 0.61 1.74 -16.92
C VAL A 25 -0.53 1.50 -17.92
N ASP A 26 -1.12 0.31 -17.91
CA ASP A 26 -2.20 -0.05 -18.83
C ASP A 26 -3.50 0.66 -18.42
N PHE A 27 -3.76 0.76 -17.11
CA PHE A 27 -4.86 1.59 -16.59
C PHE A 27 -4.72 3.06 -16.99
N ALA A 28 -3.51 3.63 -16.91
CA ALA A 28 -3.24 5.00 -17.32
C ALA A 28 -3.57 5.21 -18.81
N LYS A 29 -3.14 4.27 -19.67
CA LYS A 29 -3.47 4.27 -21.10
C LYS A 29 -4.97 4.17 -21.35
N MET A 30 -5.67 3.26 -20.67
CA MET A 30 -7.14 3.11 -20.78
C MET A 30 -7.88 4.37 -20.34
N ALA A 31 -7.39 5.05 -19.31
CA ALA A 31 -7.99 6.28 -18.80
C ALA A 31 -7.61 7.55 -19.59
N GLY A 32 -6.66 7.46 -20.52
CA GLY A 32 -6.17 8.60 -21.30
C GLY A 32 -5.28 9.55 -20.49
N PHE A 33 -4.55 9.05 -19.49
CA PHE A 33 -3.64 9.83 -18.66
C PHE A 33 -2.20 9.30 -18.70
N THR A 34 -1.25 10.12 -18.28
CA THR A 34 0.13 9.67 -18.05
C THR A 34 0.22 8.77 -16.80
N ASN A 35 1.27 7.96 -16.71
CA ASN A 35 1.50 7.08 -15.56
C ASN A 35 1.58 7.88 -14.24
N GLN A 36 2.20 9.06 -14.26
CA GLN A 36 2.28 9.95 -13.10
C GLN A 36 0.88 10.41 -12.62
N ILE A 37 -0.01 10.75 -13.55
CA ILE A 37 -1.39 11.15 -13.22
C ILE A 37 -2.18 9.96 -12.67
N ALA A 38 -1.98 8.75 -13.19
CA ALA A 38 -2.60 7.56 -12.63
C ALA A 38 -2.17 7.32 -11.17
N HIS A 39 -0.86 7.42 -10.87
CA HIS A 39 -0.37 7.34 -9.50
C HIS A 39 -0.92 8.44 -8.60
N TYR A 40 -1.12 9.65 -9.12
CA TYR A 40 -1.78 10.73 -8.39
C TYR A 40 -3.21 10.36 -7.98
N HIS A 41 -4.03 9.82 -8.88
CA HIS A 41 -5.39 9.37 -8.56
C HIS A 41 -5.42 8.21 -7.54
N LEU A 42 -4.49 7.27 -7.63
CA LEU A 42 -4.40 6.13 -6.70
C LEU A 42 -3.94 6.52 -5.28
N ARG A 43 -3.42 7.75 -5.10
CA ARG A 43 -3.04 8.29 -3.78
C ARG A 43 -4.12 9.13 -3.12
N LYS A 44 -5.22 9.45 -3.82
CA LYS A 44 -6.29 10.27 -3.22
C LYS A 44 -7.16 9.47 -2.27
N GLY A 45 -7.34 10.00 -1.06
CA GLY A 45 -8.26 9.48 -0.05
C GLY A 45 -9.71 9.45 -0.54
N ASP A 46 -10.13 10.50 -1.24
CA ASP A 46 -11.47 10.63 -1.79
C ASP A 46 -11.46 10.77 -3.32
N MET A 47 -12.55 10.36 -3.95
CA MET A 47 -12.72 10.37 -5.40
C MET A 47 -14.11 10.87 -5.76
N LYS A 48 -14.16 11.89 -6.63
CA LYS A 48 -15.43 12.40 -7.15
C LYS A 48 -16.22 11.27 -7.81
N ARG A 49 -17.53 11.21 -7.57
CA ARG A 49 -18.43 10.16 -8.09
C ARG A 49 -18.30 9.95 -9.60
N ALA A 50 -18.25 11.02 -10.39
CA ALA A 50 -18.08 10.94 -11.85
C ALA A 50 -16.74 10.29 -12.26
N THR A 51 -15.67 10.53 -11.51
CA THR A 51 -14.35 9.92 -11.77
C THR A 51 -14.36 8.44 -11.39
N MET A 52 -14.97 8.10 -10.25
CA MET A 52 -15.12 6.72 -9.81
C MET A 52 -15.92 5.90 -10.82
N ASP A 53 -17.06 6.41 -11.28
CA ASP A 53 -17.93 5.74 -12.26
C ASP A 53 -17.18 5.46 -13.58
N ARG A 54 -16.45 6.46 -14.08
CA ARG A 54 -15.58 6.31 -15.25
C ARG A 54 -14.52 5.23 -15.04
N PHE A 55 -13.83 5.23 -13.90
CA PHE A 55 -12.80 4.23 -13.60
C PHE A 55 -13.35 2.83 -13.45
N CYS A 56 -14.51 2.68 -12.81
CA CYS A 56 -15.23 1.41 -12.67
C CYS A 56 -15.59 0.85 -14.06
N THR A 57 -16.13 1.71 -14.95
CA THR A 57 -16.45 1.35 -16.33
C THR A 57 -15.22 0.87 -17.11
N LEU A 58 -14.11 1.60 -17.01
CA LEU A 58 -12.85 1.26 -17.71
C LEU A 58 -12.29 -0.10 -17.28
N ILE A 59 -12.45 -0.47 -16.01
CA ILE A 59 -11.95 -1.74 -15.48
C ILE A 59 -13.02 -2.83 -15.44
N GLY A 60 -14.21 -2.56 -15.99
CA GLY A 60 -15.33 -3.50 -16.08
C GLY A 60 -15.85 -3.96 -14.72
N ILE A 61 -16.16 -3.00 -13.83
CA ILE A 61 -16.91 -3.23 -12.58
C ILE A 61 -17.97 -2.14 -12.44
N THR A 62 -18.96 -2.40 -11.59
CA THR A 62 -19.97 -1.42 -11.18
C THR A 62 -19.50 -0.58 -9.99
N VAL A 63 -20.09 0.60 -9.80
CA VAL A 63 -19.83 1.44 -8.63
C VAL A 63 -20.17 0.71 -7.33
N ASP A 64 -21.24 -0.08 -7.33
CA ASP A 64 -21.60 -0.84 -6.16
C ASP A 64 -20.59 -1.94 -5.84
N GLU A 65 -20.03 -2.62 -6.84
CA GLU A 65 -18.93 -3.56 -6.65
C GLU A 65 -17.69 -2.83 -6.12
N PHE A 66 -17.39 -1.63 -6.60
CA PHE A 66 -16.31 -0.81 -6.08
C PHE A 66 -16.53 -0.40 -4.61
N VAL A 67 -17.73 0.06 -4.24
CA VAL A 67 -18.05 0.46 -2.86
C VAL A 67 -18.07 -0.75 -1.91
N ARG A 68 -18.47 -1.91 -2.41
CA ARG A 68 -18.47 -3.17 -1.65
C ARG A 68 -17.17 -3.97 -1.80
N TRP A 69 -16.16 -3.41 -2.47
CA TRP A 69 -14.88 -4.08 -2.69
C TRP A 69 -14.09 -4.20 -1.38
N ASN A 70 -14.37 -5.27 -0.65
CA ASN A 70 -13.61 -5.70 0.50
C ASN A 70 -12.61 -6.74 0.01
N GLY A 71 -11.33 -6.61 0.37
CA GLY A 71 -10.23 -7.47 -0.13
C GLY A 71 -10.40 -8.99 0.11
N ALA A 72 -11.46 -9.38 0.82
CA ALA A 72 -11.87 -10.75 1.07
C ALA A 72 -12.88 -11.32 0.07
N MET A 73 -13.53 -10.48 -0.76
CA MET A 73 -14.64 -10.91 -1.62
C MET A 73 -14.20 -11.69 -2.87
N GLN A 74 -12.88 -11.89 -3.10
CA GLN A 74 -12.39 -12.62 -4.29
C GLN A 74 -11.15 -13.49 -4.05
N LEU A 75 -10.88 -13.95 -2.81
CA LEU A 75 -9.99 -15.12 -2.62
C LEU A 75 -10.67 -16.43 -3.04
N THR A 76 -11.92 -16.35 -3.45
CA THR A 76 -12.71 -17.46 -3.92
C THR A 76 -13.51 -16.99 -5.12
N ASN A 77 -13.35 -17.71 -6.23
CA ASN A 77 -14.27 -17.66 -7.35
C ASN A 77 -15.68 -18.09 -6.86
N GLY A 78 -16.43 -17.19 -6.23
CA GLY A 78 -17.79 -17.43 -5.74
C GLY A 78 -17.95 -18.52 -4.66
N LYS A 79 -16.87 -18.95 -3.97
CA LYS A 79 -16.98 -19.89 -2.84
C LYS A 79 -16.95 -19.14 -1.51
N ASN A 80 -17.86 -19.41 -0.59
CA ASN A 80 -17.78 -18.83 0.75
C ASN A 80 -16.43 -19.20 1.40
N ILE A 81 -15.83 -18.29 2.18
CA ILE A 81 -14.61 -18.60 2.92
C ILE A 81 -14.95 -19.71 3.91
N HIS A 82 -14.21 -20.82 3.87
CA HIS A 82 -14.41 -21.90 4.84
C HIS A 82 -13.90 -21.45 6.21
N HIS A 83 -14.81 -21.12 7.14
CA HIS A 83 -14.48 -20.54 8.45
C HIS A 83 -13.56 -21.46 9.28
N GLY A 84 -13.76 -22.78 9.21
CA GLY A 84 -12.89 -23.76 9.87
C GLY A 84 -11.44 -23.72 9.40
N SER A 85 -11.20 -23.78 8.10
CA SER A 85 -9.87 -23.58 7.50
C SER A 85 -9.27 -22.21 7.88
N ARG A 86 -10.07 -21.14 7.87
CA ARG A 86 -9.61 -19.82 8.30
C ARG A 86 -9.13 -19.83 9.76
N LEU A 87 -9.89 -20.45 10.67
CA LEU A 87 -9.50 -20.58 12.07
C LEU A 87 -8.17 -21.33 12.22
N GLN A 88 -7.98 -22.42 11.47
CA GLN A 88 -6.72 -23.16 11.45
C GLN A 88 -5.53 -22.29 11.00
N ASN A 89 -5.74 -21.49 9.96
CA ASN A 89 -4.72 -20.57 9.45
C ASN A 89 -4.38 -19.50 10.49
N VAL A 90 -5.36 -18.88 11.16
CA VAL A 90 -5.09 -17.90 12.24
C VAL A 90 -4.27 -18.53 13.37
N ILE A 91 -4.60 -19.77 13.75
CA ILE A 91 -3.89 -20.50 14.80
C ILE A 91 -2.43 -20.72 14.40
N ALA A 92 -2.16 -21.10 13.15
CA ALA A 92 -0.82 -21.30 12.63
C ALA A 92 -0.05 -19.97 12.53
N GLU A 93 -0.66 -18.93 11.95
CA GLU A 93 -0.08 -17.58 11.78
C GLU A 93 0.33 -16.95 13.11
N LYS A 94 -0.53 -17.07 14.14
CA LYS A 94 -0.29 -16.51 15.47
C LYS A 94 0.46 -17.47 16.41
N GLY A 95 0.82 -18.67 15.97
CA GLY A 95 1.49 -19.69 16.80
C GLY A 95 0.70 -20.09 18.05
N LEU A 96 -0.64 -20.10 17.99
CA LEU A 96 -1.48 -20.32 19.17
C LEU A 96 -1.47 -21.79 19.61
N ASN A 97 -1.29 -22.01 20.91
CA ASN A 97 -1.43 -23.34 21.51
C ASN A 97 -2.91 -23.75 21.51
N LYS A 98 -3.24 -24.84 20.80
CA LYS A 98 -4.61 -25.32 20.61
C LYS A 98 -5.33 -25.63 21.94
N SER A 99 -4.63 -26.20 22.91
CA SER A 99 -5.20 -26.51 24.23
C SER A 99 -5.56 -25.26 25.01
N LYS A 100 -4.70 -24.22 24.97
CA LYS A 100 -4.99 -22.93 25.61
C LYS A 100 -6.10 -22.17 24.88
N LEU A 101 -6.13 -22.25 23.55
CA LEU A 101 -7.16 -21.60 22.74
C LEU A 101 -8.55 -22.17 23.04
N ALA A 102 -8.70 -23.50 23.16
CA ALA A 102 -9.97 -24.11 23.53
C ALA A 102 -10.55 -23.52 24.84
N GLY A 103 -9.68 -23.29 25.83
CA GLY A 103 -10.06 -22.59 27.07
C GLY A 103 -10.53 -21.16 26.84
N ARG A 104 -9.82 -20.38 26.00
CA ARG A 104 -10.23 -19.00 25.65
C ARG A 104 -11.54 -18.93 24.87
N LEU A 105 -11.82 -19.95 24.06
CA LEU A 105 -13.06 -20.09 23.30
C LEU A 105 -14.25 -20.58 24.15
N ASN A 106 -14.01 -20.86 25.43
CA ASN A 106 -14.97 -21.45 26.36
C ASN A 106 -15.64 -22.72 25.78
N MET A 107 -14.84 -23.62 25.20
CA MET A 107 -15.33 -24.87 24.64
C MET A 107 -14.33 -26.01 24.81
N SER A 108 -14.81 -27.25 24.68
CA SER A 108 -13.91 -28.42 24.73
C SER A 108 -12.98 -28.44 23.51
N ARG A 109 -11.80 -29.07 23.65
CA ARG A 109 -10.89 -29.26 22.50
C ARG A 109 -11.55 -30.02 21.36
N ARG A 110 -12.40 -31.01 21.69
CA ARG A 110 -13.19 -31.76 20.70
C ARG A 110 -14.12 -30.83 19.93
N THR A 111 -14.85 -29.96 20.64
CA THR A 111 -15.74 -28.96 20.02
C THR A 111 -14.96 -28.01 19.12
N MET A 112 -13.80 -27.52 19.56
CA MET A 112 -12.95 -26.65 18.76
C MET A 112 -12.43 -27.36 17.50
N TYR A 113 -12.03 -28.63 17.58
CA TYR A 113 -11.61 -29.40 16.41
C TYR A 113 -12.76 -29.64 15.44
N ASN A 114 -13.98 -29.83 15.92
CA ASN A 114 -15.15 -29.93 15.03
C ASN A 114 -15.38 -28.63 14.24
N LEU A 115 -14.99 -27.46 14.76
CA LEU A 115 -15.08 -26.20 14.01
C LEU A 115 -14.14 -26.18 12.80
N PHE A 116 -13.04 -26.93 12.81
CA PHE A 116 -12.06 -26.89 11.71
C PHE A 116 -12.62 -27.43 10.39
N GLU A 117 -13.59 -28.32 10.47
CA GLU A 117 -14.29 -28.93 9.32
C GLU A 117 -15.57 -28.17 8.93
N LYS A 118 -15.93 -27.12 9.67
CA LYS A 118 -17.14 -26.34 9.37
C LYS A 118 -16.87 -25.27 8.31
N GLU A 119 -17.62 -25.37 7.22
CA GLU A 119 -17.58 -24.38 6.14
C GLU A 119 -18.04 -23.01 6.64
N ASN A 120 -19.12 -22.96 7.42
CA ASN A 120 -19.64 -21.73 8.02
C ASN A 120 -19.86 -21.93 9.52
N PHE A 121 -19.59 -20.87 10.28
CA PHE A 121 -19.88 -20.80 11.71
C PHE A 121 -21.25 -20.18 11.92
N SER A 122 -21.98 -20.67 12.91
CA SER A 122 -23.16 -19.94 13.39
C SER A 122 -22.75 -18.58 13.98
N PRO A 123 -23.69 -17.62 14.17
CA PRO A 123 -23.38 -16.35 14.82
C PRO A 123 -22.73 -16.51 16.20
N ASP A 124 -23.21 -17.45 17.02
CA ASP A 124 -22.66 -17.72 18.35
C ASP A 124 -21.26 -18.35 18.28
N GLU A 125 -21.01 -19.23 17.31
CA GLU A 125 -19.69 -19.83 17.10
C GLU A 125 -18.69 -18.79 16.62
N LEU A 126 -19.10 -17.93 15.69
CA LEU A 126 -18.29 -16.84 15.20
C LEU A 126 -17.94 -15.86 16.33
N ASP A 127 -18.93 -15.45 17.14
CA ASP A 127 -18.73 -14.57 18.29
C ASP A 127 -17.72 -15.15 19.30
N ARG A 128 -17.85 -16.44 19.65
CA ARG A 128 -16.89 -17.13 20.53
C ARG A 128 -15.50 -17.17 19.93
N VAL A 129 -15.39 -17.47 18.63
CA VAL A 129 -14.12 -17.54 17.91
C VAL A 129 -13.42 -16.20 17.88
N VAL A 130 -14.12 -15.14 17.49
CA VAL A 130 -13.51 -13.81 17.32
C VAL A 130 -13.11 -13.23 18.68
N LYS A 131 -13.92 -13.45 19.74
CA LYS A 131 -13.56 -13.10 21.13
C LYS A 131 -12.33 -13.86 21.63
N GLY A 132 -12.27 -15.19 21.45
CA GLY A 132 -11.13 -15.97 21.93
C GLY A 132 -9.83 -15.75 21.13
N LEU A 133 -9.95 -15.26 19.90
CA LEU A 133 -8.82 -14.85 19.05
C LEU A 133 -8.41 -13.38 19.22
N ASP A 134 -9.15 -12.63 20.03
CA ASP A 134 -9.00 -11.19 20.23
C ASP A 134 -8.95 -10.43 18.89
N MET A 135 -10.00 -10.62 18.09
CA MET A 135 -10.14 -9.98 16.79
C MET A 135 -11.62 -9.67 16.50
N SER A 136 -11.90 -8.78 15.56
CA SER A 136 -13.27 -8.54 15.12
C SER A 136 -13.75 -9.63 14.17
N ALA A 137 -15.06 -9.83 14.07
CA ALA A 137 -15.65 -10.71 13.06
C ALA A 137 -15.27 -10.27 11.64
N GLU A 138 -15.19 -8.97 11.40
CA GLU A 138 -14.70 -8.42 10.15
C GLU A 138 -13.23 -8.79 9.88
N ALA A 139 -12.35 -8.74 10.89
CA ALA A 139 -10.95 -9.18 10.76
C ALA A 139 -10.82 -10.66 10.39
N PHE A 140 -11.69 -11.47 11.01
CA PHE A 140 -11.66 -12.92 10.87
C PHE A 140 -12.13 -13.35 9.48
N LEU A 141 -13.28 -12.81 9.06
CA LEU A 141 -13.90 -13.08 7.77
C LEU A 141 -13.15 -12.38 6.63
N ASN A 142 -12.50 -11.25 6.92
CA ASN A 142 -11.79 -10.45 5.93
C ASN A 142 -10.32 -10.25 6.30
N PRO A 143 -9.45 -11.26 6.09
CA PRO A 143 -8.02 -11.18 6.43
C PRO A 143 -7.26 -10.05 5.72
N GLY A 144 -7.83 -9.47 4.65
CA GLY A 144 -7.30 -8.30 3.94
C GLY A 144 -7.94 -6.96 4.31
N ALA A 145 -9.02 -6.92 5.10
CA ALA A 145 -9.68 -5.67 5.50
C ALA A 145 -8.95 -4.97 6.68
N LEU A 146 -8.21 -5.73 7.49
CA LEU A 146 -7.48 -5.22 8.66
C LEU A 146 -5.97 -5.41 8.55
N GLN A 147 -5.41 -5.23 7.36
CA GLN A 147 -3.99 -4.91 7.23
C GLN A 147 -3.77 -3.39 7.42
N GLU A 148 -4.38 -2.81 8.47
CA GLU A 148 -4.21 -1.40 8.86
C GLU A 148 -3.42 -1.22 10.17
N SER A 149 -2.79 -2.27 10.74
CA SER A 149 -1.98 -2.13 11.96
C SER A 149 -0.54 -2.63 11.86
N ARG A 150 0.05 -2.63 10.66
CA ARG A 150 1.52 -2.74 10.47
C ARG A 150 2.13 -1.78 9.45
N SER A 151 1.44 -0.69 9.13
CA SER A 151 2.02 0.38 8.30
C SER A 151 1.42 1.72 8.66
N THR A 152 1.75 2.22 9.84
CA THR A 152 1.93 3.67 9.98
C THR A 152 3.41 3.94 9.77
N ASP A 153 3.84 4.08 8.51
CA ASP A 153 4.68 5.25 8.26
C ASP A 153 3.78 6.41 8.70
N SER A 154 3.99 6.93 9.90
CA SER A 154 3.23 8.09 10.41
C SER A 154 3.20 9.14 9.30
N GLU A 155 2.10 9.87 9.12
CA GLU A 155 2.02 11.01 8.19
C GLU A 155 3.28 11.90 8.32
N GLU A 156 3.79 12.02 9.55
CA GLU A 156 5.04 12.67 9.92
C GLU A 156 6.29 12.00 9.35
N MET A 157 6.40 10.67 9.38
CA MET A 157 7.46 9.92 8.69
C MET A 157 7.40 10.09 7.18
N MET A 158 6.19 10.18 6.60
CA MET A 158 6.02 10.37 5.15
C MET A 158 6.42 11.79 4.72
N ILE A 159 6.03 12.81 5.48
CA ILE A 159 6.48 14.20 5.28
C ILE A 159 8.00 14.30 5.45
N LEU A 160 8.57 13.61 6.44
CA LEU A 160 10.01 13.58 6.66
C LEU A 160 10.74 12.91 5.49
N ARG A 161 10.16 11.83 4.93
CA ARG A 161 10.70 11.15 3.76
C ARG A 161 10.67 12.03 2.52
N GLU A 162 9.59 12.77 2.29
CA GLU A 162 9.50 13.72 1.17
C GLU A 162 10.51 14.87 1.32
N LYS A 163 10.63 15.44 2.53
CA LYS A 163 11.64 16.46 2.85
C LYS A 163 13.06 15.94 2.61
N TYR A 164 13.34 14.72 3.04
CA TYR A 164 14.64 14.08 2.84
C TYR A 164 14.97 13.89 1.37
N TYR A 165 14.01 13.42 0.54
CA TYR A 165 14.26 13.24 -0.88
C TYR A 165 14.49 14.56 -1.62
N LYS A 166 13.73 15.62 -1.30
CA LYS A 166 13.98 16.96 -1.85
C LYS A 166 15.36 17.47 -1.49
N LEU A 167 15.74 17.37 -0.21
CA LEU A 167 17.05 17.78 0.27
C LEU A 167 18.18 17.00 -0.40
N LEU A 168 18.01 15.69 -0.60
CA LEU A 168 18.97 14.84 -1.28
C LEU A 168 19.15 15.26 -2.76
N GLU A 169 18.06 15.59 -3.44
CA GLU A 169 18.10 16.07 -4.82
C GLU A 169 18.81 17.42 -4.94
N GLU A 170 18.49 18.37 -4.06
CA GLU A 170 19.17 19.66 -3.96
C GLU A 170 20.67 19.50 -3.67
N HIS A 171 21.04 18.62 -2.73
CA HIS A 171 22.45 18.34 -2.43
C HIS A 171 23.20 17.74 -3.61
N ASN A 172 22.58 16.81 -4.33
CA ASN A 172 23.18 16.22 -5.52
C ASN A 172 23.37 17.25 -6.63
N LEU A 173 22.43 18.18 -6.79
CA LEU A 173 22.55 19.27 -7.76
C LEU A 173 23.66 20.25 -7.38
N LEU A 174 23.75 20.60 -6.10
CA LEU A 174 24.79 21.47 -5.56
C LEU A 174 26.18 20.84 -5.73
N LEU A 175 26.33 19.54 -5.43
CA LEU A 175 27.58 18.81 -5.62
C LEU A 175 28.02 18.80 -7.08
N LYS A 176 27.10 18.59 -8.01
CA LYS A 176 27.39 18.66 -9.45
C LYS A 176 27.82 20.06 -9.87
N SER A 177 27.11 21.10 -9.42
CA SER A 177 27.46 22.49 -9.71
C SER A 177 28.83 22.86 -9.14
N HIS A 178 29.14 22.42 -7.92
CA HIS A 178 30.42 22.68 -7.29
C HIS A 178 31.57 21.95 -8.00
N ALA A 179 31.34 20.71 -8.44
CA ALA A 179 32.32 19.98 -9.26
C ALA A 179 32.62 20.72 -10.57
N ALA A 180 31.59 21.17 -11.29
CA ALA A 180 31.74 21.95 -12.51
C ALA A 180 32.51 23.27 -12.26
N LEU A 181 32.13 24.02 -11.22
CA LEU A 181 32.79 25.28 -10.88
C LEU A 181 34.28 25.08 -10.52
N LYS A 182 34.60 23.97 -9.84
CA LYS A 182 35.99 23.61 -9.52
C LYS A 182 36.79 23.34 -10.80
N ASP A 183 36.20 22.64 -11.76
CA ASP A 183 36.85 22.35 -13.04
C ASP A 183 37.08 23.65 -13.84
N ASP A 184 36.11 24.55 -13.86
CA ASP A 184 36.24 25.88 -14.48
C ASP A 184 37.36 26.71 -13.83
N VAL A 185 37.44 26.73 -12.50
CA VAL A 185 38.51 27.42 -11.77
C VAL A 185 39.88 26.82 -12.10
N ILE A 186 39.99 25.50 -12.21
CA ILE A 186 41.23 24.83 -12.61
C ILE A 186 41.59 25.23 -14.05
N HIS A 187 40.61 25.29 -14.94
CA HIS A 187 40.80 25.69 -16.34
C HIS A 187 41.30 27.14 -16.44
N VAL A 188 40.61 28.10 -15.82
CA VAL A 188 41.01 29.51 -15.79
C VAL A 188 42.40 29.70 -15.17
N LYS A 189 42.74 28.95 -14.11
CA LYS A 189 44.10 28.99 -13.53
C LYS A 189 45.17 28.52 -14.51
N LYS A 190 44.89 27.49 -15.32
CA LYS A 190 45.80 27.02 -16.36
C LYS A 190 45.98 28.06 -17.46
N GLU A 191 44.89 28.68 -17.92
CA GLU A 191 44.94 29.76 -18.92
C GLU A 191 45.72 30.98 -18.41
N LEU A 192 45.46 31.44 -17.18
CA LEU A 192 46.22 32.52 -16.54
C LEU A 192 47.71 32.21 -16.44
N ALA A 193 48.07 30.98 -16.08
CA ALA A 193 49.47 30.55 -16.01
C ALA A 193 50.12 30.51 -17.41
N ALA A 194 49.37 30.14 -18.45
CA ALA A 194 49.84 30.15 -19.83
C ALA A 194 50.05 31.60 -20.34
N CYS A 195 49.11 32.51 -20.08
CA CYS A 195 49.24 33.93 -20.44
C CYS A 195 50.42 34.58 -19.73
N ARG A 196 50.64 34.31 -18.42
CA ARG A 196 51.80 34.83 -17.68
C ARG A 196 53.15 34.36 -18.24
N LYS A 197 53.21 33.17 -18.85
CA LYS A 197 54.42 32.65 -19.51
C LYS A 197 54.65 33.25 -20.90
N GLN A 198 53.63 33.81 -21.53
CA GLN A 198 53.68 34.38 -22.88
C GLN A 198 53.91 35.90 -22.89
N SER A 199 53.94 36.55 -21.73
CA SER A 199 54.40 37.93 -21.59
C SER A 199 55.90 37.94 -21.26
N PRO A 200 56.82 37.94 -22.24
CA PRO A 200 58.20 38.28 -21.95
C PRO A 200 58.21 39.73 -21.46
N GLU A 201 58.82 39.96 -20.30
CA GLU A 201 59.27 41.29 -19.89
C GLU A 201 60.09 41.88 -21.05
N LYS A 202 59.50 42.81 -21.80
CA LYS A 202 60.28 43.79 -22.54
C LYS A 202 60.80 44.77 -21.50
N ASN A 203 61.93 44.43 -20.90
CA ASN A 203 62.77 45.39 -20.21
C ASN A 203 63.61 46.09 -21.29
N ASP A 204 63.25 47.35 -21.57
CA ASP A 204 64.17 48.36 -22.10
C ASP A 204 65.04 48.90 -20.96
#